data_AF-A0A317GWT1-F1
#
_entry.id   AF-A0A317GWT1-F1
#
_cell.length_a   1.000
_cell.length_b   1.000
_cell.length_c   1.000
_cell.angle_alpha   90.00
_cell.angle_beta   90.00
_cell.angle_gamma   90.00
#
_symmetry.space_group_name_H-M   'P 1'
#
loop_
_entity.id
_entity.type
_entity.pdbx_description
1 polymer ?
#
loop_
_entity_poly.entity_id
_entity_poly.type
_entity_poly.pdbx_seq_one_letter_code
_entity_poly.pdbx_strand_id
1 'polypeptide(L)'
;RLSAADYTWHGIERYCGIKYWYNARWDQVRGKRIRRARLFGLQSDVEMAKYLYQLIQRAIDSEHQHWAKVTLVPGDAHYNRMRGESFRLGMATRIRERLTAMADDLDRTVKTGSGTALVVVKNAVVEDAYATLGLKLRTIGGFGAIRSGAAYADGQRAGDRVNLSRPVQSNGAQRRLS
;
A
#
# COMPACT_ATOMS: atom_id res chain seq x y z
N ARG A 1 5.61 9.00 12.82
CA ARG A 1 5.50 9.48 11.42
C ARG A 1 4.85 8.37 10.62
N LEU A 2 4.04 8.74 9.61
CA LEU A 2 3.57 7.77 8.63
C LEU A 2 4.79 7.23 7.87
N SER A 3 4.78 5.95 7.56
CA SER A 3 5.73 5.35 6.63
C SER A 3 5.44 5.84 5.21
N ALA A 4 6.43 5.76 4.31
CA ALA A 4 6.15 5.94 2.89
C ALA A 4 5.18 4.87 2.36
N ALA A 5 5.20 3.65 2.91
CA ALA A 5 4.23 2.61 2.55
C ALA A 5 2.78 3.01 2.86
N ASP A 6 2.55 3.88 3.86
CA ASP A 6 1.21 4.38 4.16
C ASP A 6 0.60 5.16 2.98
N TYR A 7 1.42 5.70 2.07
CA TYR A 7 0.96 6.38 0.85
C TYR A 7 0.27 5.41 -0.13
N THR A 8 0.50 4.11 0.02
CA THR A 8 0.00 3.07 -0.89
C THR A 8 -1.36 2.52 -0.48
N TRP A 9 -1.86 2.85 0.72
CA TRP A 9 -3.10 2.25 1.23
C TRP A 9 -4.30 2.45 0.31
N HIS A 10 -4.43 3.62 -0.34
CA HIS A 10 -5.49 3.82 -1.33
C HIS A 10 -5.40 2.84 -2.51
N GLY A 11 -4.19 2.55 -3.01
CA GLY A 11 -4.00 1.56 -4.07
C GLY A 11 -4.30 0.14 -3.58
N ILE A 12 -3.87 -0.20 -2.36
CA ILE A 12 -4.14 -1.50 -1.73
C ILE A 12 -5.65 -1.68 -1.48
N GLU A 13 -6.34 -0.64 -1.02
CA GLU A 13 -7.79 -0.61 -0.80
C GLU A 13 -8.53 -1.02 -2.06
N ARG A 14 -8.24 -0.33 -3.17
CA ARG A 14 -8.88 -0.60 -4.46
C ARG A 14 -8.53 -1.99 -5.01
N TYR A 15 -7.27 -2.38 -4.95
CA TYR A 15 -6.82 -3.66 -5.50
C TYR A 15 -7.36 -4.87 -4.74
N CYS A 16 -7.43 -4.79 -3.41
CA CYS A 16 -7.93 -5.90 -2.58
C CYS A 16 -9.46 -5.87 -2.39
N GLY A 17 -10.12 -4.72 -2.62
CA GLY A 17 -11.53 -4.55 -2.28
C GLY A 17 -11.78 -4.56 -0.77
N ILE A 18 -10.93 -3.86 -0.02
CA ILE A 18 -11.07 -3.69 1.43
C ILE A 18 -11.42 -2.24 1.76
N LYS A 19 -11.67 -1.95 3.03
CA LYS A 19 -11.66 -0.60 3.60
C LYS A 19 -10.57 -0.44 4.62
N TYR A 20 -10.04 0.77 4.74
CA TYR A 20 -9.09 1.09 5.78
C TYR A 20 -9.33 2.46 6.41
N TRP A 21 -8.90 2.61 7.67
CA TRP A 21 -8.86 3.90 8.35
C TRP A 21 -7.76 3.88 9.40
N TYR A 22 -7.33 5.06 9.85
CA TYR A 22 -6.37 5.17 10.95
C TYR A 22 -7.06 5.41 12.27
N ASN A 23 -6.63 4.69 13.30
CA ASN A 23 -6.85 5.11 14.69
C ASN A 23 -5.57 5.73 15.26
N ALA A 24 -5.68 6.94 15.79
CA ALA A 24 -4.61 7.58 16.53
C ALA A 24 -4.79 7.27 18.02
N ARG A 25 -3.79 6.62 18.65
CA ARG A 25 -3.78 6.35 20.09
C ARG A 25 -2.51 6.92 20.71
N TRP A 26 -2.59 7.42 21.94
CA TRP A 26 -1.40 7.72 22.73
C TRP A 26 -0.71 6.42 23.11
N ASP A 27 0.59 6.33 22.82
CA ASP A 27 1.45 5.23 23.26
C ASP A 27 2.26 5.73 24.46
N GLN A 28 1.92 5.23 25.65
CA GLN A 28 2.56 5.63 26.91
C GLN A 28 4.06 5.29 26.92
N VAL A 29 4.44 4.12 26.39
CA VAL A 29 5.84 3.67 26.38
C VAL A 29 6.69 4.54 25.45
N ARG A 30 6.14 4.93 24.30
CA ARG A 30 6.85 5.73 23.30
C ARG A 30 6.68 7.24 23.47
N GLY A 31 5.90 7.69 24.44
CA GLY A 31 5.60 9.10 24.70
C GLY A 31 5.05 9.85 23.48
N LYS A 32 4.34 9.17 22.57
CA LYS A 32 3.86 9.79 21.31
C LYS A 32 2.57 9.19 20.80
N ARG A 33 1.81 9.99 20.02
CA ARG A 33 0.67 9.46 19.25
C ARG A 33 1.17 8.49 18.17
N ILE A 34 0.66 7.27 18.22
CA ILE A 34 0.82 6.26 17.17
C ILE A 34 -0.45 6.20 16.33
N ARG A 35 -0.29 5.98 15.03
CA ARG A 35 -1.40 5.70 14.11
C ARG A 35 -1.33 4.22 13.78
N ARG A 36 -2.44 3.50 13.84
CA ARG A 36 -2.52 2.13 13.31
C ARG A 36 -3.59 2.09 12.23
N ALA A 37 -3.28 1.47 11.11
CA ALA A 37 -4.28 1.17 10.10
C ALA A 37 -5.20 0.06 10.63
N ARG A 38 -6.50 0.26 10.50
CA ARG A 38 -7.55 -0.74 10.67
C ARG A 38 -8.01 -1.14 9.29
N LEU A 39 -8.19 -2.44 9.07
CA LEU A 39 -8.62 -3.00 7.80
C LEU A 39 -9.96 -3.70 8.01
N PHE A 40 -10.84 -3.60 7.03
CA PHE A 40 -12.16 -4.20 7.03
C PHE A 40 -12.46 -4.76 5.63
N GLY A 41 -13.01 -5.96 5.56
CA GLY A 41 -13.25 -6.69 4.32
C GLY A 41 -13.25 -8.19 4.57
N LEU A 42 -13.35 -8.99 3.51
CA LEU A 42 -13.25 -10.44 3.65
C LEU A 42 -11.84 -10.84 4.13
N GLN A 43 -11.76 -11.95 4.87
CA GLN A 43 -10.54 -12.38 5.52
C GLN A 43 -9.35 -12.52 4.54
N SER A 44 -9.56 -13.20 3.41
CA SER A 44 -8.53 -13.42 2.39
C SER A 44 -8.00 -12.12 1.78
N ASP A 45 -8.85 -11.11 1.65
CA ASP A 45 -8.48 -9.80 1.10
C ASP A 45 -7.75 -8.93 2.12
N VAL A 46 -8.16 -9.02 3.39
CA VAL A 46 -7.44 -8.39 4.49
C VAL A 46 -6.05 -9.00 4.65
N GLU A 47 -5.91 -10.32 4.51
CA GLU A 47 -4.61 -11.01 4.52
C GLU A 47 -3.74 -10.58 3.34
N MET A 48 -4.32 -10.50 2.12
CA MET A 48 -3.63 -9.98 0.95
C MET A 48 -3.15 -8.53 1.15
N ALA A 49 -4.03 -7.66 1.66
CA ALA A 49 -3.69 -6.26 1.92
C ALA A 49 -2.53 -6.12 2.93
N LYS A 50 -2.53 -6.93 3.99
CA LYS A 50 -1.41 -6.98 4.96
C LYS A 50 -0.12 -7.45 4.30
N TYR A 51 -0.19 -8.50 3.48
CA TYR A 51 0.95 -9.01 2.74
C TYR A 51 1.54 -7.95 1.80
N LEU A 52 0.70 -7.32 0.98
CA LEU A 52 1.13 -6.27 0.05
C LEU A 52 1.76 -5.09 0.80
N TYR A 53 1.14 -4.63 1.90
CA TYR A 53 1.71 -3.55 2.69
C TYR A 53 3.11 -3.90 3.23
N GLN A 54 3.31 -5.12 3.74
CA GLN A 54 4.61 -5.58 4.23
C GLN A 54 5.64 -5.74 3.11
N LEU A 55 5.22 -6.25 1.94
CA LEU A 55 6.06 -6.37 0.76
C LEU A 55 6.54 -4.99 0.30
N ILE A 56 5.63 -4.03 0.16
CA ILE A 56 5.89 -2.65 -0.26
C ILE A 56 6.81 -1.95 0.74
N GLN A 57 6.54 -2.10 2.05
CA GLN A 57 7.39 -1.54 3.10
C GLN A 57 8.83 -2.02 2.96
N ARG A 58 9.03 -3.35 2.85
CA ARG A 58 10.37 -3.94 2.69
C ARG A 58 11.04 -3.49 1.40
N ALA A 59 10.30 -3.42 0.29
CA ALA A 59 10.83 -2.95 -0.98
C ALA A 59 11.30 -1.49 -0.89
N ILE A 60 10.48 -0.60 -0.32
CA ILE A 60 10.85 0.81 -0.14
C ILE A 60 12.08 0.96 0.75
N ASP A 61 12.15 0.22 1.86
CA ASP A 61 13.27 0.31 2.78
C ASP A 61 14.57 -0.21 2.13
N SER A 62 14.50 -1.35 1.41
CA SER A 62 15.64 -1.94 0.72
C SER A 62 16.17 -1.04 -0.41
N GLU A 63 15.28 -0.57 -1.28
CA GLU A 63 15.66 0.31 -2.40
C GLU A 63 16.21 1.66 -1.88
N HIS A 64 15.60 2.23 -0.84
CA HIS A 64 16.11 3.45 -0.23
C HIS A 64 17.48 3.24 0.40
N GLN A 65 17.73 2.10 1.06
CA GLN A 65 19.06 1.79 1.61
C GLN A 65 20.11 1.67 0.50
N HIS A 66 19.79 1.02 -0.61
CA HIS A 66 20.70 0.90 -1.75
C HIS A 66 20.98 2.27 -2.39
N TRP A 67 19.92 3.01 -2.73
CA TRP A 67 20.02 4.36 -3.30
C TRP A 67 20.76 5.30 -2.36
N ALA A 68 20.51 5.24 -1.05
CA ALA A 68 21.15 6.11 -0.07
C ALA A 68 22.67 5.97 -0.03
N LYS A 69 23.19 4.74 -0.18
CA LYS A 69 24.64 4.47 -0.19
C LYS A 69 25.37 5.12 -1.36
N VAL A 70 24.68 5.29 -2.49
CA VAL A 70 25.28 5.81 -3.74
C VAL A 70 25.09 7.31 -3.87
N THR A 71 24.02 7.86 -3.30
CA THR A 71 23.54 9.20 -3.67
C THR A 71 23.55 10.24 -2.54
N LEU A 72 23.70 9.82 -1.27
CA LEU A 72 23.73 10.75 -0.14
C LEU A 72 25.14 11.32 0.09
N VAL A 73 25.18 12.57 0.52
CA VAL A 73 26.42 13.33 0.67
C VAL A 73 26.87 13.33 2.13
N PRO A 74 28.13 13.00 2.46
CA PRO A 74 28.63 13.10 3.82
C PRO A 74 28.48 14.51 4.40
N GLY A 75 28.15 14.62 5.70
CA GLY A 75 28.13 15.89 6.42
C GLY A 75 26.83 16.71 6.35
N ASP A 76 25.89 16.41 5.44
CA ASP A 76 24.62 17.15 5.34
C ASP A 76 23.40 16.26 5.66
N ALA A 77 23.16 16.07 6.96
CA ALA A 77 22.05 15.26 7.46
C ALA A 77 20.67 15.81 7.07
N HIS A 78 20.52 17.14 6.95
CA HIS A 78 19.25 17.77 6.63
C HIS A 78 18.88 17.54 5.17
N TYR A 79 19.81 17.84 4.26
CA TYR A 79 19.66 17.62 2.83
C TYR A 79 19.43 16.14 2.51
N ASN A 80 20.22 15.25 3.10
CA ASN A 80 20.08 13.80 2.91
C ASN A 80 18.71 13.29 3.36
N ARG A 81 18.22 13.79 4.49
CA ARG A 81 16.89 13.44 4.98
C ARG A 81 15.80 13.90 4.01
N MET A 82 15.87 15.12 3.49
CA MET A 82 14.89 15.64 2.51
C MET A 82 14.89 14.82 1.21
N ARG A 83 16.07 14.45 0.70
CA ARG A 83 16.18 13.63 -0.51
C ARG A 83 15.67 12.21 -0.27
N GLY A 84 16.04 11.59 0.85
CA GLY A 84 15.55 10.25 1.21
C GLY A 84 14.04 10.20 1.48
N GLU A 85 13.45 11.27 2.02
CA GLU A 85 11.98 11.42 2.10
C GLU A 85 11.35 11.53 0.70
N SER A 86 11.94 12.32 -0.21
CA SER A 86 11.45 12.50 -1.59
C SER A 86 11.54 11.21 -2.41
N PHE A 87 12.64 10.46 -2.28
CA PHE A 87 12.82 9.15 -2.93
C PHE A 87 11.74 8.15 -2.51
N ARG A 88 11.56 7.95 -1.21
CA ARG A 88 10.58 6.99 -0.69
C ARG A 88 9.15 7.39 -1.09
N LEU A 89 8.85 8.68 -1.13
CA LEU A 89 7.56 9.19 -1.59
C LEU A 89 7.34 8.93 -3.10
N GLY A 90 8.35 9.13 -3.94
CA GLY A 90 8.27 8.83 -5.37
C GLY A 90 8.00 7.35 -5.63
N MET A 91 8.70 6.47 -4.90
CA MET A 91 8.50 5.03 -4.98
C MET A 91 7.10 4.62 -4.54
N ALA A 92 6.63 5.12 -3.40
CA ALA A 92 5.28 4.82 -2.90
C ALA A 92 4.19 5.35 -3.83
N THR A 93 4.39 6.54 -4.42
CA THR A 93 3.45 7.12 -5.38
C THR A 93 3.31 6.24 -6.62
N ARG A 94 4.44 5.79 -7.18
CA ARG A 94 4.43 4.90 -8.35
C ARG A 94 3.78 3.56 -8.06
N ILE A 95 4.04 2.97 -6.90
CA ILE A 95 3.42 1.71 -6.47
C ILE A 95 1.90 1.88 -6.32
N ARG A 96 1.43 2.98 -5.71
CA ARG A 96 0.00 3.28 -5.58
C ARG A 96 -0.69 3.37 -6.94
N GLU A 97 -0.08 4.06 -7.89
CA GLU A 97 -0.59 4.18 -9.27
C GLU A 97 -0.69 2.81 -9.94
N ARG A 98 0.34 1.98 -9.83
CA ARG A 98 0.35 0.61 -10.39
C ARG A 98 -0.75 -0.27 -9.78
N LEU A 99 -0.94 -0.23 -8.45
CA LEU A 99 -2.01 -0.96 -7.78
C LEU A 99 -3.40 -0.49 -8.22
N THR A 100 -3.55 0.82 -8.43
CA THR A 100 -4.81 1.40 -8.91
C THR A 100 -5.08 0.97 -10.34
N ALA A 101 -4.07 0.98 -11.21
CA ALA A 101 -4.19 0.48 -12.58
C ALA A 101 -4.54 -1.02 -12.62
N MET A 102 -3.90 -1.84 -11.77
CA MET A 102 -4.25 -3.26 -11.64
C MET A 102 -5.70 -3.46 -11.16
N ALA A 103 -6.18 -2.62 -10.24
CA ALA A 103 -7.58 -2.64 -9.82
C ALA A 103 -8.53 -2.25 -10.96
N ASP A 104 -8.20 -1.20 -11.72
CA ASP A 104 -8.99 -0.78 -12.89
C ASP A 104 -9.01 -1.86 -13.98
N ASP A 105 -7.89 -2.59 -14.18
CA ASP A 105 -7.82 -3.70 -15.13
C ASP A 105 -8.63 -4.92 -14.67
N LEU A 106 -8.65 -5.21 -13.36
CA LEU A 106 -9.57 -6.19 -12.78
C LEU A 106 -11.02 -5.78 -13.05
N ASP A 107 -11.38 -4.52 -12.79
CA ASP A 107 -12.73 -3.98 -13.02
C ASP A 107 -13.13 -4.05 -14.51
N ARG A 108 -12.19 -3.80 -15.43
CA ARG A 108 -12.42 -3.94 -16.89
C ARG A 108 -12.60 -5.39 -17.32
N THR A 109 -11.72 -6.29 -16.86
CA THR A 109 -11.79 -7.72 -17.19
C THR A 109 -13.09 -8.34 -16.67
N VAL A 110 -13.52 -7.93 -15.47
CA VAL A 110 -14.81 -8.30 -14.87
C VAL A 110 -15.99 -7.90 -15.76
N LYS A 111 -15.95 -6.72 -16.40
CA LYS A 111 -17.02 -6.28 -17.32
C LYS A 111 -17.10 -7.09 -18.62
N THR A 112 -16.06 -7.85 -18.98
CA THR A 112 -15.96 -8.55 -20.27
C THR A 112 -16.17 -10.07 -20.22
N GLY A 113 -16.37 -10.69 -19.04
CA GLY A 113 -16.52 -12.15 -18.90
C GLY A 113 -17.55 -12.58 -17.83
N SER A 114 -18.09 -13.80 -17.96
CA SER A 114 -19.23 -14.37 -17.20
C SER A 114 -19.00 -14.63 -15.68
N GLY A 115 -17.84 -14.27 -15.12
CA GLY A 115 -17.56 -14.28 -13.67
C GLY A 115 -18.03 -13.03 -12.92
N THR A 116 -18.83 -12.19 -13.61
CA THR A 116 -19.15 -10.79 -13.33
C THR A 116 -19.77 -10.53 -11.97
N ALA A 117 -20.56 -11.48 -11.46
CA ALA A 117 -21.33 -11.26 -10.23
C ALA A 117 -20.44 -11.20 -8.98
N LEU A 118 -19.37 -11.98 -8.90
CA LEU A 118 -18.75 -12.24 -7.59
C LEU A 118 -17.91 -11.08 -7.05
N VAL A 119 -17.12 -10.39 -7.88
CA VAL A 119 -16.24 -9.28 -7.43
C VAL A 119 -17.05 -8.02 -7.10
N VAL A 120 -18.03 -7.69 -7.95
CA VAL A 120 -18.92 -6.54 -7.73
C VAL A 120 -19.78 -6.76 -6.49
N VAL A 121 -20.35 -7.97 -6.33
CA VAL A 121 -21.13 -8.33 -5.13
C VAL A 121 -20.25 -8.27 -3.89
N LYS A 122 -19.02 -8.79 -3.93
CA LYS A 122 -18.09 -8.72 -2.80
C LYS A 122 -17.84 -7.27 -2.37
N ASN A 123 -17.51 -6.38 -3.31
CA ASN A 123 -17.23 -4.98 -2.97
C ASN A 123 -18.46 -4.30 -2.37
N ALA A 124 -19.66 -4.53 -2.95
CA ALA A 124 -20.91 -4.02 -2.41
C ALA A 124 -21.17 -4.53 -0.98
N VAL A 125 -20.97 -5.83 -0.72
CA VAL A 125 -21.11 -6.42 0.62
C VAL A 125 -20.15 -5.78 1.63
N VAL A 126 -18.90 -5.51 1.23
CA VAL A 126 -17.94 -4.84 2.12
C VAL A 126 -18.36 -3.39 2.39
N GLU A 127 -18.81 -2.65 1.38
CA GLU A 127 -19.28 -1.27 1.54
C GLU A 127 -20.50 -1.18 2.46
N ASP A 128 -21.51 -2.04 2.23
CA ASP A 128 -22.72 -2.08 3.04
C ASP A 128 -22.40 -2.41 4.49
N ALA A 129 -21.61 -3.47 4.72
CA ALA A 129 -21.19 -3.85 6.06
C ALA A 129 -20.34 -2.76 6.72
N TYR A 130 -19.50 -2.06 5.96
CA TYR A 130 -18.69 -0.96 6.45
C TYR A 130 -19.55 0.24 6.88
N ALA A 131 -20.59 0.56 6.12
CA ALA A 131 -21.52 1.66 6.43
C ALA A 131 -22.25 1.42 7.77
N THR A 132 -22.60 0.16 8.08
CA THR A 132 -23.26 -0.19 9.36
C THR A 132 -22.40 0.11 10.60
N LEU A 133 -21.08 0.27 10.46
CA LEU A 133 -20.19 0.58 11.59
C LEU A 133 -20.36 2.02 12.12
N GLY A 134 -21.05 2.91 11.38
CA GLY A 134 -21.36 4.27 11.84
C GLY A 134 -20.13 5.12 12.15
N LEU A 135 -18.99 4.86 11.49
CA LEU A 135 -17.72 5.52 11.79
C LEU A 135 -17.72 6.98 11.32
N LYS A 136 -17.46 7.91 12.25
CA LYS A 136 -17.21 9.32 11.94
C LYS A 136 -15.73 9.53 11.65
N LEU A 137 -15.35 9.38 10.39
CA LEU A 137 -13.97 9.61 9.95
C LEU A 137 -13.72 11.07 9.60
N ARG A 138 -12.48 11.51 9.80
CA ARG A 138 -12.00 12.80 9.32
C ARG A 138 -10.84 12.58 8.36
N THR A 139 -10.76 13.41 7.35
CA THR A 139 -9.59 13.47 6.48
C THR A 139 -8.39 13.92 7.30
N ILE A 140 -7.29 13.17 7.20
CA ILE A 140 -6.03 13.52 7.83
C ILE A 140 -5.18 14.20 6.76
N GLY A 141 -4.55 15.33 7.11
CA GLY A 141 -3.68 16.07 6.19
C GLY A 141 -2.61 15.20 5.52
N GLY A 142 -2.27 15.57 4.28
CA GLY A 142 -1.48 14.80 3.34
C GLY A 142 -0.09 14.41 3.84
N PHE A 143 0.55 13.50 3.11
CA PHE A 143 1.88 13.02 3.45
C PHE A 143 2.97 13.98 2.94
N GLY A 144 4.23 13.66 3.24
CA GLY A 144 5.37 14.59 3.11
C GLY A 144 5.48 15.32 1.77
N ALA A 145 6.05 16.52 1.80
CA ALA A 145 6.27 17.33 0.60
C ALA A 145 7.44 16.79 -0.24
N ILE A 146 7.30 16.85 -1.56
CA ILE A 146 8.38 16.62 -2.53
C ILE A 146 9.36 17.80 -2.40
N ARG A 147 10.60 17.50 -1.98
CA ARG A 147 11.64 18.52 -1.75
C ARG A 147 12.84 18.36 -2.65
N SER A 148 12.93 17.24 -3.37
CA SER A 148 13.91 16.99 -4.41
C SER A 148 13.22 16.23 -5.54
N GLY A 149 13.05 16.90 -6.69
CA GLY A 149 12.44 16.30 -7.87
C GLY A 149 13.26 15.14 -8.43
N ALA A 150 14.59 15.26 -8.45
CA ALA A 150 15.49 14.20 -8.90
C ALA A 150 15.36 12.94 -8.04
N ALA A 151 15.47 13.08 -6.71
CA ALA A 151 15.34 11.94 -5.80
C ALA A 151 13.94 11.30 -5.91
N TYR A 152 12.89 12.11 -6.08
CA TYR A 152 11.53 11.62 -6.31
C TYR A 152 11.42 10.81 -7.61
N ALA A 153 12.00 11.28 -8.72
CA ALA A 153 12.02 10.56 -9.99
C ALA A 153 12.82 9.24 -9.91
N ASP A 154 13.95 9.24 -9.20
CA ASP A 154 14.70 8.01 -8.90
C ASP A 154 13.82 7.00 -8.15
N GLY A 155 13.07 7.49 -7.16
CA GLY A 155 12.10 6.71 -6.42
C GLY A 155 11.01 6.11 -7.30
N GLN A 156 10.45 6.89 -8.23
CA GLN A 156 9.46 6.38 -9.19
C GLN A 156 10.02 5.22 -10.02
N ARG A 157 11.24 5.37 -10.57
CA ARG A 157 11.90 4.30 -11.35
C ARG A 157 12.17 3.05 -10.52
N ALA A 158 12.55 3.21 -9.25
CA ALA A 158 12.67 2.07 -8.33
C ALA A 158 11.31 1.40 -8.08
N GLY A 159 10.24 2.20 -7.98
CA GLY A 159 8.87 1.73 -7.82
C GLY A 159 8.36 0.88 -8.98
N ASP A 160 8.84 1.09 -10.21
CA ASP A 160 8.51 0.23 -11.37
C ASP A 160 9.01 -1.20 -11.22
N ARG A 161 10.16 -1.39 -10.58
CA ARG A 161 10.82 -2.69 -10.44
C ARG A 161 10.20 -3.59 -9.37
N VAL A 162 9.34 -3.03 -8.52
CA VAL A 162 8.69 -3.82 -7.45
C VAL A 162 7.74 -4.82 -8.08
N ASN A 163 7.96 -6.11 -7.80
CA ASN A 163 7.02 -7.15 -8.18
C ASN A 163 5.82 -7.14 -7.22
N LEU A 164 4.64 -6.76 -7.74
CA LEU A 164 3.39 -6.67 -6.99
C LEU A 164 2.50 -7.90 -7.21
N SER A 165 3.00 -8.92 -7.92
CA SER A 165 2.23 -10.12 -8.24
C SER A 165 1.91 -10.90 -6.97
N ARG A 166 0.68 -11.44 -6.91
CA ARG A 166 0.23 -12.35 -5.86
C ARG A 166 1.13 -13.59 -5.86
N PRO A 167 1.72 -13.99 -4.70
CA PRO A 167 2.22 -15.35 -4.58
C PRO A 167 1.05 -16.28 -4.82
N VAL A 168 1.09 -17.06 -5.89
CA VAL A 168 0.11 -18.11 -6.14
C VAL A 168 0.31 -19.12 -5.00
N GLN A 169 -0.59 -19.15 -4.02
CA GLN A 169 -0.77 -20.35 -3.23
C GLN A 169 -1.31 -21.40 -4.19
N SER A 170 -0.43 -22.32 -4.58
CA SER A 170 -0.76 -23.53 -5.32
C SER A 170 -1.64 -24.43 -4.43
N ASN A 171 -2.91 -24.10 -4.30
CA ASN A 171 -3.93 -25.01 -3.76
C ASN A 171 -4.67 -25.65 -4.93
N GLY A 172 -4.20 -26.82 -5.35
CA GLY A 172 -4.84 -27.59 -6.41
C GLY A 172 -4.08 -28.86 -6.79
N ALA A 173 -4.11 -29.88 -5.92
CA ALA A 173 -4.28 -31.29 -6.29
C ALA A 173 -4.17 -32.17 -5.03
N GLN A 174 -5.32 -32.56 -4.48
CA GLN A 174 -5.42 -33.80 -3.72
C GLN A 174 -4.94 -34.94 -4.60
N ARG A 175 -3.72 -35.40 -4.37
CA ARG A 175 -3.25 -36.70 -4.83
C ARG A 175 -3.87 -37.74 -3.89
N ARG A 176 -5.11 -38.15 -4.19
CA ARG A 176 -5.60 -39.48 -3.78
C ARG A 176 -4.89 -40.47 -4.68
N LEU A 177 -3.89 -41.17 -4.14
CA LEU A 177 -3.42 -42.42 -4.71
C LEU A 177 -4.38 -43.50 -4.22
N SER A 178 -5.12 -44.06 -5.16
CA SER A 178 -5.68 -45.42 -5.08
C SER A 178 -4.57 -46.45 -5.21
#